data_AF-A0A1F6WBY3-F1
#
_entry.id   AF-A0A1F6WBY3-F1
#
_cell.length_a   1.000
_cell.length_b   1.000
_cell.length_c   1.000
_cell.angle_alpha   90.00
_cell.angle_beta   90.00
_cell.angle_gamma   90.00
#
_symmetry.space_group_name_H-M   'P 1'
#
loop_
_entity.id
_entity.type
_entity.pdbx_description
1 polymer ?
#
loop_
_entity_poly.entity_id
_entity_poly.type
_entity_poly.pdbx_seq_one_letter_code
_entity_poly.pdbx_strand_id
1 'polypeptide(L)'
;MPTTLQNKICNFDTEYKGSQTRHDYPLMDGYNDTETVSHKIFSWGFRINKIYYDVDPAHGIEGDNEWVEVYNQTDTALDISGWEICDNNSCDTTGADTPLIPAKGYGVITNANSTWSFWDIPSDVVKIELGEDIGNGLSNSGDELILKRPDGVVMDEMNWQNDISVWNPGSVDVPEGHMLGREPNGYDTNQPSDFIDLAPPTVLLINPNQSGNQTWYWTYIYNILWNATNPNGPDSDIKINLYWIKDIDQSQTITPADETLPIATDLSNSGTYSWTLPGGFLGYIWVKIVAVGPENPMLNAHMISGKVWDPFPTEMWSIDREMVMESIIEMMNPDIAVDEEDTTEENITEDVTANILEDTSSSSSDSTPATTDMETSTDTEILADETVGEIETVEDASPIIVPEVVTEILEVVETLVSTELIEPQQPVVEETAASTEISSEPQPEPDTSSADSAPSVPVEPTAS
;
A
#
# COMPACT_ATOMS: atom_id res chain seq x y z
N MET A 1 33.87 14.16 1.58
CA MET A 1 32.44 14.20 1.94
C MET A 1 32.15 15.50 2.66
N PRO A 2 31.10 16.28 2.29
CA PRO A 2 30.51 17.23 3.20
C PRO A 2 29.79 16.43 4.31
N THR A 3 30.18 16.61 5.56
CA THR A 3 29.40 16.07 6.69
C THR A 3 28.12 16.88 6.78
N THR A 4 27.00 16.28 6.38
CA THR A 4 25.70 16.95 6.42
C THR A 4 25.25 17.18 7.85
N LEU A 5 24.44 18.23 8.04
CA LEU A 5 24.00 18.67 9.37
C LEU A 5 22.69 18.00 9.83
N GLN A 6 22.12 17.04 9.09
CA GLN A 6 20.86 16.39 9.48
C GLN A 6 20.99 15.58 10.79
N ASN A 7 19.93 15.61 11.59
CA ASN A 7 19.89 15.12 12.97
C ASN A 7 21.15 15.53 13.78
N LYS A 8 21.57 16.80 13.67
CA LYS A 8 22.64 17.41 14.49
C LYS A 8 22.14 18.62 15.27
N ILE A 9 22.71 18.78 16.45
CA ILE A 9 22.54 19.94 17.33
C ILE A 9 23.70 20.90 17.05
N CYS A 10 23.43 22.04 16.43
CA CYS A 10 24.39 23.13 16.32
C CYS A 10 24.25 24.05 17.55
N ASN A 11 25.09 23.84 18.55
CA ASN A 11 25.25 24.80 19.64
C ASN A 11 26.29 25.84 19.24
N PHE A 12 25.97 27.14 19.34
CA PHE A 12 26.93 28.22 19.13
C PHE A 12 26.65 29.41 20.06
N ASP A 13 27.70 30.07 20.50
CA ASP A 13 27.62 31.24 21.38
C ASP A 13 27.81 32.54 20.58
N THR A 14 26.94 33.51 20.81
CA THR A 14 27.12 34.89 20.33
C THR A 14 27.66 35.74 21.47
N GLU A 15 28.94 36.11 21.40
CA GLU A 15 29.60 37.00 22.36
C GLU A 15 29.44 38.48 21.96
N TYR A 16 28.75 39.26 22.81
CA TYR A 16 28.60 40.71 22.68
C TYR A 16 29.70 41.42 23.47
N LYS A 17 30.74 41.87 22.78
CA LYS A 17 31.96 42.44 23.39
C LYS A 17 31.94 43.96 23.41
N GLY A 18 31.75 44.53 24.61
CA GLY A 18 31.83 45.96 24.88
C GLY A 18 33.22 46.40 25.32
N SER A 19 33.68 47.57 24.90
CA SER A 19 34.91 48.18 25.44
C SER A 19 34.89 49.71 25.41
N GLN A 20 35.51 50.34 26.41
CA GLN A 20 35.68 51.79 26.53
C GLN A 20 37.09 52.14 27.02
N THR A 21 37.88 52.81 26.18
CA THR A 21 39.18 53.37 26.56
C THR A 21 39.03 54.71 27.30
N ARG A 22 39.80 54.90 28.38
CA ARG A 22 39.72 56.08 29.24
C ARG A 22 40.63 57.21 28.74
N HIS A 23 40.11 58.02 27.81
CA HIS A 23 40.85 59.04 27.06
C HIS A 23 41.82 59.93 27.89
N ASP A 24 41.43 60.32 29.11
CA ASP A 24 42.16 61.33 29.89
C ASP A 24 43.13 60.76 30.96
N TYR A 25 43.30 59.44 31.05
CA TYR A 25 44.15 58.80 32.08
C TYR A 25 45.02 57.66 31.49
N PRO A 26 46.23 57.95 30.98
CA PRO A 26 47.07 56.99 30.25
C PRO A 26 47.81 55.96 31.13
N LEU A 27 47.28 55.63 32.31
CA LEU A 27 47.87 54.74 33.32
C LEU A 27 46.86 53.79 33.98
N MET A 28 45.64 53.69 33.43
CA MET A 28 44.60 52.76 33.86
C MET A 28 43.92 52.20 32.61
N ASP A 29 43.70 50.89 32.59
CA ASP A 29 42.99 50.22 31.49
C ASP A 29 41.53 50.66 31.41
N GLY A 30 40.91 50.36 30.26
CA GLY A 30 39.50 50.64 30.00
C GLY A 30 38.55 49.72 30.75
N TYR A 31 37.25 50.00 30.61
CA TYR A 31 36.22 49.01 30.93
C TYR A 31 36.02 48.11 29.71
N ASN A 32 36.12 46.80 29.90
CA ASN A 32 35.73 45.78 28.92
C ASN A 32 34.63 44.94 29.52
N ASP A 33 33.69 44.51 28.69
CA ASP A 33 32.53 43.71 29.06
C ASP A 33 32.26 42.64 27.99
N THR A 34 31.65 41.52 28.36
CA THR A 34 31.37 40.41 27.43
C THR A 34 30.16 39.64 27.91
N GLU A 35 29.02 39.89 27.27
CA GLU A 35 27.79 39.14 27.47
C GLU A 35 27.71 38.01 26.43
N THR A 36 27.29 36.82 26.83
CA THR A 36 27.24 35.64 25.96
C THR A 36 25.83 35.09 25.88
N VAL A 37 25.30 34.96 24.66
CA VAL A 37 24.00 34.32 24.39
C VAL A 37 24.24 33.01 23.66
N SER A 38 23.97 31.89 24.33
CA SER A 38 24.04 30.56 23.74
C SER A 38 22.81 30.28 22.88
N HIS A 39 23.03 29.81 21.66
CA HIS A 39 22.01 29.41 20.70
C HIS A 39 22.11 27.91 20.46
N LYS A 40 20.96 27.25 20.35
CA LYS A 40 20.85 25.86 19.90
C LYS A 40 19.96 25.83 18.66
N ILE A 41 20.52 25.44 17.53
CA ILE A 41 19.77 25.13 16.31
C ILE A 41 19.75 23.62 16.14
N PHE A 42 18.56 23.07 15.95
CA PHE A 42 18.36 21.72 15.45
C PHE A 42 18.23 21.77 13.94
N SER A 43 18.89 20.87 13.22
CA SER A 43 18.43 20.53 11.87
C SER A 43 17.04 19.89 11.96
N TRP A 44 16.09 20.34 11.14
CA TRP A 44 14.81 19.64 10.99
C TRP A 44 15.05 18.20 10.52
N GLY A 45 14.19 17.29 10.98
CA GLY A 45 14.34 15.83 10.84
C GLY A 45 12.98 15.17 10.64
N PHE A 46 12.61 14.25 11.53
CA PHE A 46 11.25 13.73 11.59
C PHE A 46 10.26 14.76 12.17
N ARG A 47 9.00 14.63 11.76
CA ARG A 47 7.82 15.27 12.35
C ARG A 47 6.75 14.22 12.62
N ILE A 48 6.02 14.36 13.72
CA ILE A 48 4.71 13.73 13.90
C ILE A 48 3.80 14.32 12.82
N ASN A 49 3.16 13.48 12.01
CA ASN A 49 2.47 13.92 10.79
C ASN A 49 0.98 13.60 10.77
N LYS A 50 0.59 12.39 11.20
CA LYS A 50 -0.81 12.00 11.46
C LYS A 50 -0.90 11.11 12.69
N ILE A 51 -2.02 11.18 13.41
CA ILE A 51 -2.28 10.44 14.66
C ILE A 51 -3.69 9.87 14.58
N TYR A 52 -3.78 8.55 14.59
CA TYR A 52 -5.04 7.79 14.66
C TYR A 52 -5.17 7.23 16.07
N TYR A 53 -5.98 7.90 16.88
CA TYR A 53 -6.19 7.58 18.30
C TYR A 53 -7.59 7.02 18.60
N ASP A 54 -8.63 7.42 17.85
CA ASP A 54 -10.03 6.96 18.04
C ASP A 54 -10.38 5.88 17.01
N VAL A 55 -10.16 4.60 17.38
CA VAL A 55 -10.12 3.48 16.42
C VAL A 55 -11.52 2.95 16.09
N ASP A 56 -11.98 3.15 14.85
CA ASP A 56 -13.29 2.63 14.43
C ASP A 56 -13.32 1.10 14.19
N PRO A 57 -14.51 0.45 14.30
CA PRO A 57 -14.66 -1.01 14.18
C PRO A 57 -14.40 -1.62 12.79
N ALA A 58 -14.10 -0.83 11.76
CA ALA A 58 -13.68 -1.31 10.45
C ALA A 58 -12.15 -1.27 10.27
N HIS A 59 -11.44 -0.42 11.03
CA HIS A 59 -9.98 -0.28 10.96
C HIS A 59 -9.22 -0.86 12.17
N GLY A 60 -9.90 -1.42 13.18
CA GLY A 60 -9.26 -2.29 14.17
C GLY A 60 -9.91 -2.35 15.54
N ILE A 61 -9.06 -2.31 16.56
CA ILE A 61 -9.38 -2.26 17.99
C ILE A 61 -8.50 -1.18 18.64
N GLU A 62 -9.07 -0.40 19.56
CA GLU A 62 -8.35 0.54 20.44
C GLU A 62 -7.09 -0.10 21.08
N GLY A 63 -6.01 0.68 21.24
CA GLY A 63 -4.69 0.21 21.64
C GLY A 63 -3.95 -0.57 20.54
N ASP A 64 -4.48 -1.74 20.18
CA ASP A 64 -3.88 -2.68 19.22
C ASP A 64 -3.64 -2.03 17.83
N ASN A 65 -4.56 -1.15 17.38
CA ASN A 65 -4.57 -0.58 16.02
C ASN A 65 -4.52 0.95 15.95
N GLU A 66 -4.22 1.61 17.07
CA GLU A 66 -3.76 3.01 17.08
C GLU A 66 -2.46 3.14 16.30
N TRP A 67 -2.24 4.28 15.63
CA TRP A 67 -0.98 4.53 14.92
C TRP A 67 -0.59 6.00 14.81
N VAL A 68 0.73 6.21 14.69
CA VAL A 68 1.36 7.51 14.48
C VAL A 68 2.20 7.46 13.21
N GLU A 69 1.86 8.30 12.24
CA GLU A 69 2.63 8.50 11.02
C GLU A 69 3.69 9.59 11.27
N VAL A 70 4.95 9.27 11.02
CA VAL A 70 6.09 10.20 11.10
C VAL A 70 6.66 10.48 9.71
N TYR A 71 6.88 11.75 9.39
CA TYR A 71 7.34 12.21 8.07
C TYR A 71 8.79 12.69 8.10
N ASN A 72 9.62 12.21 7.17
CA ASN A 72 11.00 12.66 6.99
C ASN A 72 11.06 13.91 6.10
N GLN A 73 11.14 15.09 6.72
CA GLN A 73 11.20 16.35 5.97
C GLN A 73 12.48 16.57 5.16
N THR A 74 13.51 15.74 5.34
CA THR A 74 14.84 15.97 4.77
C THR A 74 15.02 15.38 3.38
N ASP A 75 16.04 15.85 2.65
CA ASP A 75 16.40 15.36 1.32
C ASP A 75 17.31 14.11 1.38
N THR A 76 17.26 13.37 2.50
CA THR A 76 18.10 12.22 2.82
C THR A 76 17.31 11.20 3.62
N ALA A 77 17.53 9.89 3.41
CA ALA A 77 16.95 8.89 4.30
C ALA A 77 17.47 9.06 5.74
N LEU A 78 16.61 8.88 6.75
CA LEU A 78 16.93 9.08 8.16
C LEU A 78 16.71 7.81 8.98
N ASP A 79 17.56 7.67 10.00
CA ASP A 79 17.49 6.59 10.98
C ASP A 79 16.61 7.01 12.18
N ILE A 80 15.57 6.21 12.43
CA ILE A 80 14.65 6.35 13.57
C ILE A 80 14.93 5.31 14.67
N SER A 81 15.87 4.39 14.48
CA SER A 81 16.14 3.29 15.42
C SER A 81 16.52 3.81 16.81
N GLY A 82 15.89 3.27 17.86
CA GLY A 82 16.12 3.70 19.25
C GLY A 82 15.61 5.10 19.60
N TRP A 83 14.77 5.72 18.76
CA TRP A 83 13.96 6.88 19.17
C TRP A 83 12.81 6.43 20.06
N GLU A 84 12.42 7.31 20.98
CA GLU A 84 11.29 7.09 21.89
C GLU A 84 10.05 7.82 21.34
N ILE A 85 8.90 7.15 21.38
CA ILE A 85 7.57 7.77 21.29
C ILE A 85 6.94 7.70 22.69
N CYS A 86 6.23 8.73 23.12
CA CYS A 86 5.71 8.83 24.49
C CYS A 86 4.38 9.55 24.55
N ASP A 87 3.60 9.22 25.57
CA ASP A 87 2.37 9.91 25.99
C ASP A 87 2.54 10.54 27.38
N ASN A 88 1.42 10.87 28.04
CA ASN A 88 1.38 11.43 29.39
C ASN A 88 2.04 10.56 30.49
N ASN A 89 2.23 9.25 30.32
CA ASN A 89 2.67 8.35 31.41
C ASN A 89 3.87 7.43 31.05
N SER A 90 4.08 7.13 29.77
CA SER A 90 4.92 6.04 29.26
C SER A 90 5.78 6.45 28.07
N CYS A 91 6.74 5.60 27.69
CA CYS A 91 7.65 5.83 26.56
C CYS A 91 8.17 4.51 25.98
N ASP A 92 7.97 4.30 24.68
CA ASP A 92 8.30 3.06 23.98
C ASP A 92 9.42 3.33 22.97
N THR A 93 10.31 2.36 22.80
CA THR A 93 11.53 2.54 22.01
C THR A 93 11.43 1.77 20.69
N THR A 94 11.48 2.50 19.59
CA THR A 94 11.57 1.95 18.23
C THR A 94 12.75 0.97 18.08
N GLY A 95 12.55 -0.10 17.31
CA GLY A 95 13.50 -1.21 17.17
C GLY A 95 14.91 -0.80 16.74
N ALA A 96 15.91 -1.58 17.16
CA ALA A 96 17.31 -1.31 16.83
C ALA A 96 17.69 -1.60 15.36
N ASP A 97 16.86 -2.35 14.65
CA ASP A 97 17.03 -2.76 13.25
C ASP A 97 15.95 -2.13 12.33
N THR A 98 15.34 -1.01 12.73
CA THR A 98 14.29 -0.34 11.94
C THR A 98 14.84 0.21 10.62
N PRO A 99 14.18 -0.04 9.47
CA PRO A 99 14.63 0.49 8.18
C PRO A 99 14.72 2.02 8.15
N LEU A 100 15.68 2.56 7.39
CA LEU A 100 15.82 4.00 7.18
C LEU A 100 14.58 4.55 6.45
N ILE A 101 13.89 5.51 7.06
CA ILE A 101 12.75 6.18 6.43
C ILE A 101 13.25 7.03 5.25
N PRO A 102 12.74 6.85 4.01
CA PRO A 102 13.24 7.54 2.83
C PRO A 102 13.21 9.07 2.92
N ALA A 103 13.97 9.74 2.05
CA ALA A 103 13.89 11.20 1.88
C ALA A 103 12.48 11.59 1.40
N LYS A 104 11.77 12.47 2.13
CA LYS A 104 10.33 12.73 1.93
C LYS A 104 9.43 11.48 2.04
N GLY A 105 9.93 10.42 2.67
CA GLY A 105 9.19 9.21 3.00
C GLY A 105 8.59 9.28 4.40
N TYR A 106 7.85 8.23 4.75
CA TYR A 106 7.07 8.12 5.98
C TYR A 106 7.44 6.84 6.74
N GLY A 107 7.34 6.89 8.06
CA GLY A 107 7.24 5.70 8.91
C GLY A 107 5.87 5.69 9.60
N VAL A 108 5.36 4.51 9.92
CA VAL A 108 4.12 4.35 10.68
C VAL A 108 4.42 3.47 11.89
N ILE A 109 4.20 4.04 13.07
CA ILE A 109 4.41 3.41 14.38
C ILE A 109 3.05 2.95 14.90
N THR A 110 2.94 1.70 15.35
CA THR A 110 1.70 1.10 15.89
C THR A 110 2.05 0.03 16.94
N ASN A 111 1.08 -0.37 17.76
CA ASN A 111 1.22 -1.52 18.65
C ASN A 111 1.46 -2.80 17.83
N ALA A 112 0.47 -3.25 17.06
CA ALA A 112 0.44 -4.60 16.49
C ALA A 112 0.43 -4.64 14.95
N ASN A 113 1.04 -5.69 14.37
CA ASN A 113 1.03 -5.94 12.92
C ASN A 113 -0.37 -6.16 12.30
N SER A 114 -1.42 -6.36 13.09
CA SER A 114 -2.81 -6.40 12.60
C SER A 114 -3.20 -5.11 11.87
N THR A 115 -2.66 -3.96 12.30
CA THR A 115 -2.84 -2.63 11.67
C THR A 115 -2.53 -2.67 10.17
N TRP A 116 -1.57 -3.49 9.75
CA TRP A 116 -1.14 -3.58 8.35
C TRP A 116 -2.15 -4.20 7.39
N SER A 117 -3.23 -4.82 7.89
CA SER A 117 -4.30 -5.40 7.05
C SER A 117 -5.49 -4.47 6.79
N PHE A 118 -5.64 -3.40 7.59
CA PHE A 118 -6.75 -2.45 7.45
C PHE A 118 -6.49 -1.33 6.44
N TRP A 119 -5.22 -1.03 6.15
CA TRP A 119 -4.78 0.11 5.33
C TRP A 119 -3.98 -0.33 4.10
N ASP A 120 -4.17 0.34 2.96
CA ASP A 120 -3.34 0.16 1.76
C ASP A 120 -2.04 0.97 1.87
N ILE A 121 -1.08 0.40 2.60
CA ILE A 121 0.21 1.03 2.91
C ILE A 121 1.21 0.82 1.74
N PRO A 122 1.70 1.90 1.10
CA PRO A 122 2.73 1.81 0.05
C PRO A 122 4.04 1.15 0.53
N SER A 123 4.76 0.51 -0.39
CA SER A 123 5.94 -0.31 -0.08
C SER A 123 7.19 0.46 0.36
N ASP A 124 7.22 1.78 0.18
CA ASP A 124 8.28 2.68 0.63
C ASP A 124 8.02 3.30 2.02
N VAL A 125 6.84 3.03 2.61
CA VAL A 125 6.51 3.42 3.99
C VAL A 125 7.11 2.41 4.96
N VAL A 126 7.90 2.89 5.92
CA VAL A 126 8.51 2.02 6.93
C VAL A 126 7.47 1.65 7.98
N LYS A 127 7.11 0.37 8.03
CA LYS A 127 6.26 -0.21 9.08
C LYS A 127 7.07 -0.43 10.35
N ILE A 128 6.60 0.12 11.47
CA ILE A 128 7.26 0.07 12.78
C ILE A 128 6.26 -0.47 13.79
N GLU A 129 6.52 -1.68 14.28
CA GLU A 129 5.71 -2.37 15.29
C GLU A 129 6.41 -2.25 16.64
N LEU A 130 5.68 -1.84 17.69
CA LEU A 130 6.19 -1.76 19.06
C LEU A 130 6.01 -3.10 19.81
N GLY A 131 4.86 -3.76 19.60
CA GLY A 131 4.44 -4.95 20.34
C GLY A 131 3.82 -4.66 21.72
N GLU A 132 3.58 -3.38 22.01
CA GLU A 132 2.84 -2.84 23.15
C GLU A 132 2.13 -1.53 22.72
N ASP A 133 1.11 -1.09 23.47
CA ASP A 133 0.33 0.12 23.18
C ASP A 133 1.24 1.36 23.09
N ILE A 134 0.89 2.36 22.26
CA ILE A 134 1.68 3.59 22.20
C ILE A 134 1.51 4.34 23.53
N GLY A 135 2.58 4.36 24.33
CA GLY A 135 2.60 4.84 25.70
C GLY A 135 1.79 3.94 26.65
N ASN A 136 0.55 4.32 26.93
CA ASN A 136 -0.45 3.52 27.63
C ASN A 136 -1.74 3.34 26.81
N GLY A 137 -1.68 3.59 25.50
CA GLY A 137 -2.84 3.78 24.62
C GLY A 137 -3.25 5.26 24.59
N LEU A 138 -3.43 5.80 23.38
CA LEU A 138 -3.62 7.23 23.11
C LEU A 138 -5.04 7.67 23.46
N SER A 139 -5.21 8.55 24.45
CA SER A 139 -6.56 8.78 25.01
C SER A 139 -7.55 9.54 24.12
N ASN A 140 -8.67 8.87 23.83
CA ASN A 140 -9.94 9.43 23.31
C ASN A 140 -10.57 10.59 24.12
N SER A 141 -9.99 11.00 25.26
CA SER A 141 -10.46 12.15 26.06
C SER A 141 -9.44 13.30 26.16
N GLY A 142 -8.37 13.24 25.36
CA GLY A 142 -7.26 14.18 25.33
C GLY A 142 -5.99 13.61 25.95
N ASP A 143 -4.91 13.63 25.18
CA ASP A 143 -3.59 13.15 25.58
C ASP A 143 -2.47 14.03 25.01
N GLU A 144 -1.21 13.70 25.32
CA GLU A 144 -0.01 14.24 24.66
C GLU A 144 0.71 13.18 23.82
N LEU A 145 1.53 13.64 22.87
CA LEU A 145 2.41 12.78 22.08
C LEU A 145 3.75 13.47 21.83
N ILE A 146 4.84 12.84 22.28
CA ILE A 146 6.20 13.40 22.22
C ILE A 146 7.14 12.45 21.46
N LEU A 147 7.77 12.95 20.40
CA LEU A 147 8.79 12.23 19.64
C LEU A 147 10.20 12.64 20.11
N LYS A 148 10.93 11.73 20.76
CA LYS A 148 12.27 11.96 21.32
C LYS A 148 13.36 11.15 20.62
N ARG A 149 14.55 11.76 20.49
CA ARG A 149 15.78 11.09 20.06
C ARG A 149 16.44 10.30 21.20
N PRO A 150 17.27 9.29 20.89
CA PRO A 150 18.02 8.50 21.89
C PRO A 150 19.00 9.28 22.78
N ASP A 151 19.20 10.59 22.56
CA ASP A 151 19.95 11.49 23.44
C ASP A 151 19.03 12.36 24.34
N GLY A 152 17.75 12.01 24.45
CA GLY A 152 16.74 12.68 25.30
C GLY A 152 16.23 14.01 24.75
N VAL A 153 16.49 14.31 23.47
CA VAL A 153 16.03 15.54 22.81
C VAL A 153 14.66 15.31 22.18
N VAL A 154 13.64 16.03 22.66
CA VAL A 154 12.36 16.20 21.96
C VAL A 154 12.62 16.83 20.59
N MET A 155 12.03 16.24 19.55
CA MET A 155 12.15 16.69 18.16
C MET A 155 10.84 17.23 17.61
N ASP A 156 9.71 16.69 18.06
CA ASP A 156 8.35 17.16 17.80
C ASP A 156 7.45 16.74 18.96
N GLU A 157 6.42 17.53 19.24
CA GLU A 157 5.48 17.33 20.36
C GLU A 157 4.11 17.95 20.04
N MET A 158 3.03 17.32 20.53
CA MET A 158 1.66 17.84 20.43
C MET A 158 0.77 17.33 21.56
N ASN A 159 -0.43 17.90 21.71
CA ASN A 159 -1.49 17.38 22.58
C ASN A 159 -2.90 17.68 21.99
N TRP A 160 -3.96 17.05 22.52
CA TRP A 160 -5.34 17.22 22.04
C TRP A 160 -6.42 17.31 23.14
N GLN A 161 -7.59 17.81 22.74
CA GLN A 161 -8.77 18.07 23.57
C GLN A 161 -8.49 18.82 24.89
N ASN A 162 -8.52 18.09 26.03
CA ASN A 162 -8.53 18.61 27.39
C ASN A 162 -7.14 18.56 28.04
N ASP A 163 -6.17 17.92 27.39
CA ASP A 163 -4.79 17.95 27.82
C ASP A 163 -4.22 19.38 27.69
N ILE A 164 -3.32 19.75 28.60
CA ILE A 164 -2.68 21.07 28.65
C ILE A 164 -1.17 21.02 28.97
N SER A 165 -0.53 19.87 28.72
CA SER A 165 0.91 19.63 28.93
C SER A 165 1.77 20.45 27.95
N VAL A 166 1.52 20.29 26.64
CA VAL A 166 2.24 20.91 25.52
C VAL A 166 1.61 22.26 25.16
N TRP A 167 0.34 22.28 24.76
CA TRP A 167 -0.40 23.50 24.38
C TRP A 167 -1.69 23.69 25.19
N ASN A 168 -2.16 24.93 25.29
CA ASN A 168 -3.39 25.28 26.01
C ASN A 168 -4.17 26.37 25.23
N PRO A 169 -5.27 26.02 24.54
CA PRO A 169 -5.79 24.66 24.33
C PRO A 169 -4.82 23.80 23.50
N GLY A 170 -4.99 22.47 23.57
CA GLY A 170 -4.41 21.53 22.61
C GLY A 170 -5.13 21.55 21.25
N SER A 171 -4.81 20.56 20.42
CA SER A 171 -5.49 20.29 19.15
C SER A 171 -6.96 19.94 19.35
N VAL A 172 -7.77 20.08 18.29
CA VAL A 172 -9.20 19.76 18.34
C VAL A 172 -9.45 18.27 18.55
N ASP A 173 -10.67 17.95 18.95
CA ASP A 173 -11.21 16.60 18.88
C ASP A 173 -11.50 16.20 17.42
N VAL A 174 -11.35 14.92 17.09
CA VAL A 174 -11.80 14.31 15.82
C VAL A 174 -12.73 13.12 16.12
N PRO A 175 -13.69 12.78 15.24
CA PRO A 175 -14.56 11.61 15.43
C PRO A 175 -13.84 10.25 15.39
N GLU A 176 -14.44 9.23 16.02
CA GLU A 176 -14.19 7.79 15.78
C GLU A 176 -13.99 7.49 14.28
N GLY A 177 -12.80 6.99 13.92
CA GLY A 177 -12.42 6.70 12.53
C GLY A 177 -11.73 7.83 11.76
N HIS A 178 -11.54 9.00 12.39
CA HIS A 178 -10.77 10.13 11.86
C HIS A 178 -9.38 10.20 12.50
N MET A 179 -8.50 11.04 11.96
CA MET A 179 -7.14 11.28 12.47
C MET A 179 -6.79 12.77 12.49
N LEU A 180 -6.01 13.18 13.50
CA LEU A 180 -5.37 14.50 13.50
C LEU A 180 -4.17 14.47 12.55
N GLY A 181 -4.10 15.39 11.59
CA GLY A 181 -3.02 15.43 10.60
C GLY A 181 -2.51 16.82 10.24
N ARG A 182 -1.20 16.94 9.92
CA ARG A 182 -0.58 18.18 9.45
C ARG A 182 -0.84 18.40 7.96
N GLU A 183 -1.51 19.49 7.61
CA GLU A 183 -1.75 19.89 6.21
C GLU A 183 -1.12 21.28 5.92
N PRO A 184 -0.11 21.36 5.03
CA PRO A 184 0.54 20.27 4.29
C PRO A 184 1.49 19.44 5.15
N ASN A 185 1.77 18.20 4.72
CA ASN A 185 2.63 17.24 5.44
C ASN A 185 3.93 17.85 6.01
N GLY A 186 4.10 17.69 7.32
CA GLY A 186 5.22 18.20 8.11
C GLY A 186 5.20 19.70 8.40
N TYR A 187 4.16 20.45 8.00
CA TYR A 187 4.06 21.86 8.33
C TYR A 187 4.00 22.05 9.86
N ASP A 188 5.00 22.75 10.39
CA ASP A 188 5.24 22.85 11.83
C ASP A 188 5.56 24.29 12.24
N THR A 189 4.66 24.85 13.05
CA THR A 189 4.85 26.11 13.78
C THR A 189 4.84 25.91 15.30
N ASN A 190 4.79 24.66 15.76
CA ASN A 190 4.67 24.23 17.15
C ASN A 190 3.36 24.80 17.76
N GLN A 191 2.24 24.66 17.04
CA GLN A 191 0.92 25.15 17.46
C GLN A 191 -0.19 24.12 17.17
N PRO A 192 -1.29 24.10 17.94
CA PRO A 192 -2.47 23.26 17.66
C PRO A 192 -3.05 23.43 16.25
N SER A 193 -2.91 24.63 15.68
CA SER A 193 -3.38 24.97 14.33
C SER A 193 -2.57 24.35 13.19
N ASP A 194 -1.48 23.64 13.50
CA ASP A 194 -0.77 22.83 12.52
C ASP A 194 -1.55 21.55 12.17
N PHE A 195 -2.42 21.07 13.08
CA PHE A 195 -3.18 19.84 12.93
C PHE A 195 -4.66 20.12 12.60
N ILE A 196 -5.22 19.33 11.68
CA ILE A 196 -6.63 19.36 11.29
C ILE A 196 -7.27 17.98 11.40
N ASP A 197 -8.60 17.98 11.46
CA ASP A 197 -9.47 16.81 11.29
C ASP A 197 -9.34 16.28 9.86
N LEU A 198 -8.94 15.01 9.71
CA LEU A 198 -8.90 14.27 8.45
C LEU A 198 -9.69 12.97 8.57
N ALA A 199 -10.40 12.59 7.52
CA ALA A 199 -11.11 11.33 7.41
C ALA A 199 -10.66 10.51 6.18
N PRO A 200 -10.69 9.17 6.24
CA PRO A 200 -10.47 8.32 5.08
C PRO A 200 -11.44 8.65 3.92
N PRO A 201 -10.99 8.60 2.65
CA PRO A 201 -11.87 8.77 1.50
C PRO A 201 -12.93 7.65 1.45
N THR A 202 -14.12 7.92 0.90
CA THR A 202 -15.08 6.81 0.63
C THR A 202 -14.93 6.33 -0.81
N VAL A 203 -15.06 5.02 -1.03
CA VAL A 203 -14.98 4.40 -2.36
C VAL A 203 -16.07 3.35 -2.57
N LEU A 204 -16.68 3.34 -3.75
CA LEU A 204 -17.72 2.40 -4.16
C LEU A 204 -17.35 1.76 -5.49
N LEU A 205 -17.11 0.45 -5.48
CA LEU A 205 -16.94 -0.37 -6.68
C LEU A 205 -18.32 -0.79 -7.22
N ILE A 206 -18.77 -0.12 -8.27
CA ILE A 206 -20.10 -0.28 -8.86
C ILE A 206 -20.13 -1.50 -9.81
N ASN A 207 -19.04 -1.74 -10.53
CA ASN A 207 -18.81 -2.98 -11.26
C ASN A 207 -17.30 -3.33 -11.30
N PRO A 208 -16.90 -4.60 -11.08
CA PRO A 208 -17.69 -5.69 -10.50
C PRO A 208 -17.98 -5.42 -9.01
N ASN A 209 -19.26 -5.42 -8.61
CA ASN A 209 -19.62 -5.10 -7.23
C ASN A 209 -19.31 -6.24 -6.23
N GLN A 210 -19.46 -5.93 -4.94
CA GLN A 210 -19.13 -6.84 -3.84
C GLN A 210 -20.01 -8.12 -3.77
N SER A 211 -21.17 -8.17 -4.44
CA SER A 211 -22.05 -9.34 -4.40
C SER A 211 -21.54 -10.53 -5.23
N GLY A 212 -20.66 -10.28 -6.21
CA GLY A 212 -19.92 -11.31 -6.94
C GLY A 212 -20.75 -12.23 -7.85
N ASN A 213 -20.15 -13.37 -8.19
CA ASN A 213 -20.67 -14.40 -9.10
C ASN A 213 -20.84 -13.90 -10.55
N GLN A 214 -19.78 -13.26 -11.07
CA GLN A 214 -19.61 -13.03 -12.51
C GLN A 214 -18.67 -14.09 -13.12
N THR A 215 -18.77 -14.32 -14.42
CA THR A 215 -17.80 -15.11 -15.20
C THR A 215 -17.19 -14.19 -16.26
N TRP A 216 -15.88 -14.01 -16.23
CA TRP A 216 -15.13 -13.25 -17.23
C TRP A 216 -14.26 -14.21 -18.05
N TYR A 217 -13.81 -13.82 -19.24
CA TYR A 217 -13.03 -14.67 -20.15
C TYR A 217 -11.78 -13.93 -20.63
N TRP A 218 -10.70 -14.68 -20.87
CA TRP A 218 -9.44 -14.14 -21.40
C TRP A 218 -9.64 -13.30 -22.66
N THR A 219 -8.85 -12.25 -22.81
CA THR A 219 -8.86 -11.29 -23.94
C THR A 219 -10.15 -10.46 -24.09
N TYR A 220 -11.20 -10.72 -23.30
CA TYR A 220 -12.45 -9.95 -23.36
C TYR A 220 -12.32 -8.66 -22.54
N ILE A 221 -13.05 -7.62 -22.96
CA ILE A 221 -12.98 -6.28 -22.37
C ILE A 221 -14.11 -6.08 -21.36
N TYR A 222 -13.75 -5.83 -20.11
CA TYR A 222 -14.66 -5.59 -19.00
C TYR A 222 -14.54 -4.14 -18.50
N ASN A 223 -15.69 -3.51 -18.22
CA ASN A 223 -15.73 -2.15 -17.69
C ASN A 223 -15.77 -2.18 -16.17
N ILE A 224 -14.65 -1.81 -15.55
CA ILE A 224 -14.58 -1.50 -14.13
C ILE A 224 -15.16 -0.10 -13.93
N LEU A 225 -16.10 0.07 -13.00
CA LEU A 225 -16.87 1.30 -12.79
C LEU A 225 -16.92 1.63 -11.30
N TRP A 226 -16.60 2.87 -10.94
CA TRP A 226 -16.48 3.29 -9.53
C TRP A 226 -16.90 4.74 -9.29
N ASN A 227 -17.08 5.06 -8.01
CA ASN A 227 -17.19 6.43 -7.51
C ASN A 227 -16.47 6.56 -6.16
N ALA A 228 -15.69 7.63 -5.96
CA ALA A 228 -15.06 7.96 -4.69
C ALA A 228 -15.26 9.44 -4.31
N THR A 229 -15.27 9.72 -3.00
CA THR A 229 -15.53 11.06 -2.44
C THR A 229 -14.45 11.48 -1.44
N ASN A 230 -14.03 12.73 -1.48
CA ASN A 230 -13.06 13.30 -0.55
C ASN A 230 -13.79 14.04 0.59
N PRO A 231 -13.68 13.60 1.86
CA PRO A 231 -14.24 14.35 2.99
C PRO A 231 -13.40 15.60 3.33
N ASN A 232 -12.11 15.62 2.97
CA ASN A 232 -11.14 16.63 3.40
C ASN A 232 -11.03 17.80 2.40
N GLY A 233 -11.57 17.66 1.19
CA GLY A 233 -11.37 18.61 0.10
C GLY A 233 -12.14 18.27 -1.18
N PRO A 234 -11.70 18.77 -2.34
CA PRO A 234 -12.30 18.43 -3.64
C PRO A 234 -12.16 16.93 -3.97
N ASP A 235 -13.23 16.33 -4.51
CA ASP A 235 -13.19 14.95 -5.00
C ASP A 235 -12.13 14.73 -6.08
N SER A 236 -11.81 15.76 -6.89
CA SER A 236 -10.81 15.71 -7.97
C SER A 236 -9.40 15.33 -7.52
N ASP A 237 -9.14 15.50 -6.22
CA ASP A 237 -7.79 15.45 -5.69
C ASP A 237 -7.44 14.01 -5.28
N ILE A 238 -8.45 13.17 -5.00
CA ILE A 238 -8.32 11.70 -4.90
C ILE A 238 -7.75 11.11 -6.19
N LYS A 239 -6.86 10.13 -6.04
CA LYS A 239 -6.41 9.24 -7.12
C LYS A 239 -6.91 7.82 -6.86
N ILE A 240 -7.21 7.13 -7.95
CA ILE A 240 -7.78 5.78 -7.94
C ILE A 240 -6.79 4.81 -8.58
N ASN A 241 -6.46 3.76 -7.83
CA ASN A 241 -5.63 2.66 -8.27
C ASN A 241 -6.47 1.39 -8.32
N LEU A 242 -6.41 0.68 -9.45
CA LEU A 242 -7.11 -0.57 -9.71
C LEU A 242 -6.11 -1.72 -9.73
N TYR A 243 -6.49 -2.82 -9.11
CA TYR A 243 -5.72 -4.06 -9.02
C TYR A 243 -6.63 -5.27 -9.28
N TRP A 244 -6.04 -6.38 -9.71
CA TRP A 244 -6.66 -7.70 -9.64
C TRP A 244 -5.88 -8.59 -8.67
N ILE A 245 -6.61 -9.46 -7.97
CA ILE A 245 -6.10 -10.45 -7.05
C ILE A 245 -6.41 -11.82 -7.66
N LYS A 246 -5.41 -12.70 -7.77
CA LYS A 246 -5.55 -14.07 -8.30
C LYS A 246 -5.53 -15.08 -7.15
N ASP A 247 -6.49 -16.01 -7.13
CA ASP A 247 -6.63 -17.16 -6.20
C ASP A 247 -5.54 -18.21 -6.47
N ILE A 248 -4.28 -17.93 -6.09
CA ILE A 248 -3.12 -18.77 -6.43
C ILE A 248 -3.13 -20.07 -5.62
N ASP A 249 -3.60 -20.02 -4.37
CA ASP A 249 -3.70 -21.21 -3.50
C ASP A 249 -5.01 -22.02 -3.68
N GLN A 250 -5.92 -21.55 -4.54
CA GLN A 250 -7.22 -22.13 -4.85
C GLN A 250 -8.15 -22.30 -3.61
N SER A 251 -7.88 -21.58 -2.52
CA SER A 251 -8.76 -21.53 -1.34
C SER A 251 -10.11 -20.88 -1.64
N GLN A 252 -10.20 -20.10 -2.72
CA GLN A 252 -11.33 -19.27 -3.08
C GLN A 252 -11.67 -18.23 -1.99
N THR A 253 -10.66 -17.79 -1.27
CA THR A 253 -10.68 -16.71 -0.27
C THR A 253 -9.41 -15.90 -0.47
N ILE A 254 -9.41 -14.60 -0.16
CA ILE A 254 -8.18 -13.81 -0.31
C ILE A 254 -7.23 -14.16 0.83
N THR A 255 -6.04 -14.69 0.50
CA THR A 255 -5.02 -15.12 1.46
C THR A 255 -3.68 -14.40 1.24
N PRO A 256 -2.73 -14.46 2.19
CA PRO A 256 -1.37 -13.95 1.99
C PRO A 256 -0.53 -14.69 0.93
N ALA A 257 -1.06 -15.76 0.30
CA ALA A 257 -0.42 -16.45 -0.82
C ALA A 257 -0.89 -15.93 -2.19
N ASP A 258 -1.94 -15.10 -2.24
CA ASP A 258 -2.51 -14.60 -3.48
C ASP A 258 -1.72 -13.45 -4.09
N GLU A 259 -1.66 -13.44 -5.42
CA GLU A 259 -0.93 -12.42 -6.16
C GLU A 259 -1.84 -11.22 -6.47
N THR A 260 -1.45 -10.04 -5.97
CA THR A 260 -2.11 -8.77 -6.29
C THR A 260 -1.31 -8.01 -7.34
N LEU A 261 -1.90 -7.78 -8.52
CA LEU A 261 -1.28 -7.13 -9.67
C LEU A 261 -2.00 -5.83 -10.06
N PRO A 262 -1.29 -4.79 -10.53
CA PRO A 262 -1.91 -3.54 -10.98
C PRO A 262 -2.66 -3.72 -12.30
N ILE A 263 -3.81 -3.07 -12.41
CA ILE A 263 -4.60 -2.89 -13.64
C ILE A 263 -4.33 -1.50 -14.24
N ALA A 264 -4.39 -0.46 -13.40
CA ALA A 264 -4.18 0.95 -13.77
C ALA A 264 -4.03 1.81 -12.51
N THR A 265 -3.27 2.90 -12.59
CA THR A 265 -3.04 3.86 -11.49
C THR A 265 -3.41 5.28 -11.88
N ASP A 266 -3.42 6.19 -10.90
CA ASP A 266 -3.64 7.64 -11.07
C ASP A 266 -4.96 8.02 -11.76
N LEU A 267 -5.96 7.15 -11.71
CA LEU A 267 -7.27 7.40 -12.31
C LEU A 267 -8.07 8.43 -11.51
N SER A 268 -9.03 9.08 -12.17
CA SER A 268 -9.93 10.04 -11.53
C SER A 268 -10.82 9.38 -10.48
N ASN A 269 -11.19 10.14 -9.44
CA ASN A 269 -12.00 9.73 -8.30
C ASN A 269 -13.29 8.95 -8.65
N SER A 270 -13.95 9.31 -9.76
CA SER A 270 -15.11 8.59 -10.29
C SER A 270 -14.95 8.41 -11.79
N GLY A 271 -15.20 7.20 -12.29
CA GLY A 271 -14.90 6.87 -13.67
C GLY A 271 -15.23 5.44 -14.06
N THR A 272 -14.90 5.14 -15.32
CA THR A 272 -14.94 3.79 -15.88
C THR A 272 -13.61 3.50 -16.57
N TYR A 273 -13.12 2.27 -16.45
CA TYR A 273 -11.92 1.78 -17.09
C TYR A 273 -12.23 0.49 -17.84
N SER A 274 -11.91 0.46 -19.13
CA SER A 274 -12.11 -0.71 -19.98
C SER A 274 -10.85 -1.57 -19.93
N TRP A 275 -10.87 -2.62 -19.11
CA TRP A 275 -9.75 -3.54 -18.94
C TRP A 275 -9.93 -4.78 -19.83
N THR A 276 -8.89 -5.13 -20.59
CA THR A 276 -8.79 -6.43 -21.24
C THR A 276 -8.24 -7.43 -20.21
N LEU A 277 -9.01 -8.46 -19.86
CA LEU A 277 -8.56 -9.52 -18.95
C LEU A 277 -7.38 -10.28 -19.61
N PRO A 278 -6.18 -10.32 -18.99
CA PRO A 278 -5.05 -11.09 -19.52
C PRO A 278 -5.37 -12.59 -19.61
N GLY A 279 -4.63 -13.30 -20.46
CA GLY A 279 -4.66 -14.75 -20.50
C GLY A 279 -3.81 -15.40 -19.41
N GLY A 280 -3.72 -16.73 -19.45
CA GLY A 280 -2.78 -17.55 -18.66
C GLY A 280 -3.32 -18.03 -17.31
N PHE A 281 -4.12 -17.23 -16.60
CA PHE A 281 -4.66 -17.61 -15.29
C PHE A 281 -6.01 -18.34 -15.37
N LEU A 282 -6.22 -19.37 -14.54
CA LEU A 282 -7.46 -20.13 -14.43
C LEU A 282 -7.85 -20.26 -12.95
N GLY A 283 -9.03 -19.77 -12.57
CA GLY A 283 -9.46 -19.80 -11.16
C GLY A 283 -10.41 -18.67 -10.78
N TYR A 284 -10.42 -18.29 -9.50
CA TYR A 284 -11.11 -17.07 -9.07
C TYR A 284 -10.18 -15.87 -9.10
N ILE A 285 -10.75 -14.72 -9.48
CA ILE A 285 -10.12 -13.41 -9.33
C ILE A 285 -11.06 -12.45 -8.59
N TRP A 286 -10.47 -11.39 -8.04
CA TRP A 286 -11.19 -10.24 -7.51
C TRP A 286 -10.61 -8.95 -8.09
N VAL A 287 -11.45 -7.93 -8.28
CA VAL A 287 -10.98 -6.57 -8.56
C VAL A 287 -10.93 -5.81 -7.24
N LYS A 288 -9.77 -5.26 -6.91
CA LYS A 288 -9.56 -4.35 -5.79
C LYS A 288 -9.41 -2.92 -6.33
N ILE A 289 -10.15 -1.99 -5.76
CA ILE A 289 -9.99 -0.55 -5.97
C ILE A 289 -9.48 0.10 -4.70
N VAL A 290 -8.50 0.99 -4.82
CA VAL A 290 -7.96 1.82 -3.73
C VAL A 290 -8.13 3.28 -4.10
N ALA A 291 -8.76 4.06 -3.23
CA ALA A 291 -8.82 5.51 -3.28
C ALA A 291 -7.78 6.09 -2.32
N VAL A 292 -6.97 7.04 -2.82
CA VAL A 292 -5.88 7.68 -2.07
C VAL A 292 -6.08 9.19 -2.11
N GLY A 293 -6.11 9.84 -0.95
CA GLY A 293 -6.15 11.30 -0.83
C GLY A 293 -4.76 11.93 -1.08
N PRO A 294 -4.66 13.22 -1.44
CA PRO A 294 -3.38 13.91 -1.58
C PRO A 294 -2.56 13.95 -0.27
N GLU A 295 -3.19 13.74 0.88
CA GLU A 295 -2.62 13.91 2.22
C GLU A 295 -1.62 12.81 2.63
N ASN A 296 -1.63 11.61 2.00
CA ASN A 296 -0.62 10.52 1.97
C ASN A 296 0.28 10.20 3.20
N PRO A 297 0.64 8.92 3.46
CA PRO A 297 0.11 7.66 2.90
C PRO A 297 -1.09 7.08 3.67
N MET A 298 -1.20 7.29 4.99
CA MET A 298 -2.25 6.68 5.84
C MET A 298 -3.61 7.38 5.72
N LEU A 299 -3.99 7.77 4.50
CA LEU A 299 -5.30 8.36 4.19
C LEU A 299 -5.84 7.79 2.87
N ASN A 300 -6.20 6.52 2.96
CA ASN A 300 -6.68 5.71 1.84
C ASN A 300 -7.88 4.86 2.29
N ALA A 301 -8.62 4.33 1.33
CA ALA A 301 -9.66 3.33 1.56
C ALA A 301 -9.79 2.43 0.35
N HIS A 302 -10.20 1.18 0.54
CA HIS A 302 -10.38 0.23 -0.55
C HIS A 302 -11.76 -0.42 -0.58
N MET A 303 -12.08 -0.99 -1.74
CA MET A 303 -13.18 -1.94 -1.87
C MET A 303 -12.72 -3.10 -2.75
N ILE A 304 -13.12 -4.31 -2.40
CA ILE A 304 -12.86 -5.52 -3.19
C ILE A 304 -14.21 -6.04 -3.70
N SER A 305 -14.23 -6.47 -4.97
CA SER A 305 -15.39 -7.10 -5.59
C SER A 305 -15.77 -8.40 -4.90
N GLY A 306 -16.94 -8.95 -5.24
CA GLY A 306 -17.17 -10.38 -5.03
C GLY A 306 -16.39 -11.19 -6.07
N LYS A 307 -16.39 -12.52 -5.91
CA LYS A 307 -15.70 -13.45 -6.81
C LYS A 307 -16.09 -13.24 -8.28
N VAL A 308 -15.08 -13.17 -9.15
CA VAL A 308 -15.18 -13.37 -10.59
C VAL A 308 -14.53 -14.72 -10.92
N TRP A 309 -15.21 -15.55 -11.69
CA TRP A 309 -14.68 -16.82 -12.19
C TRP A 309 -14.03 -16.62 -13.56
N ASP A 310 -12.81 -17.11 -13.73
CA ASP A 310 -12.06 -17.14 -14.98
C ASP A 310 -11.93 -18.61 -15.45
N PRO A 311 -12.78 -19.05 -16.40
CA PRO A 311 -12.86 -20.43 -16.85
C PRO A 311 -11.81 -20.74 -17.93
N PHE A 312 -11.58 -22.02 -18.18
CA PHE A 312 -10.81 -22.45 -19.35
C PHE A 312 -11.43 -21.90 -20.66
N PRO A 313 -10.67 -21.23 -21.54
CA PRO A 313 -11.21 -20.53 -22.70
C PRO A 313 -11.51 -21.48 -23.87
N THR A 314 -12.56 -22.30 -23.72
CA THR A 314 -12.95 -23.34 -24.68
C THR A 314 -13.17 -22.83 -26.11
N GLU A 315 -13.69 -21.62 -26.28
CA GLU A 315 -13.84 -20.97 -27.60
C GLU A 315 -12.48 -20.66 -28.24
N MET A 316 -11.52 -20.11 -27.48
CA MET A 316 -10.16 -19.82 -27.97
C MET A 316 -9.40 -21.11 -28.29
N TRP A 317 -9.44 -22.10 -27.40
CA TRP A 317 -8.82 -23.43 -27.59
C TRP A 317 -9.31 -24.15 -28.86
N SER A 318 -10.56 -23.90 -29.26
CA SER A 318 -11.16 -24.47 -30.47
C SER A 318 -10.76 -23.75 -31.77
N ILE A 319 -10.14 -22.58 -31.66
CA ILE A 319 -9.69 -21.72 -32.78
C ILE A 319 -8.17 -21.78 -32.92
N ASP A 320 -7.47 -21.60 -31.79
CA ASP A 320 -6.02 -21.57 -31.67
C ASP A 320 -5.62 -22.24 -30.34
N ARG A 321 -5.19 -23.51 -30.44
CA ARG A 321 -4.76 -24.30 -29.29
C ARG A 321 -3.40 -23.84 -28.76
N GLU A 322 -2.50 -23.39 -29.65
CA GLU A 322 -1.11 -23.13 -29.28
C GLU A 322 -0.99 -21.84 -28.47
N MET A 323 -1.65 -20.76 -28.90
CA MET A 323 -1.72 -19.51 -28.14
C MET A 323 -2.26 -19.70 -26.71
N VAL A 324 -3.23 -20.62 -26.52
CA VAL A 324 -3.76 -20.95 -25.19
C VAL A 324 -2.77 -21.79 -24.38
N MET A 325 -2.01 -22.69 -25.01
CA MET A 325 -0.93 -23.44 -24.35
C MET A 325 0.23 -22.53 -23.93
N GLU A 326 0.70 -21.66 -24.82
CA GLU A 326 1.75 -20.66 -24.57
C GLU A 326 1.38 -19.79 -23.36
N SER A 327 0.15 -19.25 -23.35
CA SER A 327 -0.37 -18.44 -22.24
C SER A 327 -0.32 -19.16 -20.88
N ILE A 328 -0.58 -20.47 -20.84
CA ILE A 328 -0.53 -21.29 -19.62
C ILE A 328 0.91 -21.58 -19.21
N ILE A 329 1.79 -21.86 -20.18
CA ILE A 329 3.21 -22.16 -19.95
C ILE A 329 3.95 -20.92 -19.44
N GLU A 330 3.70 -19.74 -20.01
CA GLU A 330 4.28 -18.45 -19.57
C GLU A 330 3.95 -18.16 -18.09
N MET A 331 2.70 -18.39 -17.67
CA MET A 331 2.33 -18.26 -16.25
C MET A 331 3.07 -19.27 -15.36
N MET A 332 3.22 -20.52 -15.82
CA MET A 332 3.83 -21.59 -15.02
C MET A 332 5.35 -21.48 -14.90
N ASN A 333 6.02 -20.80 -15.83
CA ASN A 333 7.45 -20.52 -15.74
C ASN A 333 7.85 -19.26 -16.54
N PRO A 334 7.79 -18.05 -15.95
CA PRO A 334 8.12 -16.80 -16.65
C PRO A 334 9.59 -16.70 -17.07
N ASP A 335 10.48 -17.51 -16.49
CA ASP A 335 11.88 -17.63 -16.92
C ASP A 335 12.07 -18.54 -18.17
N ILE A 336 10.98 -19.12 -18.71
CA ILE A 336 10.94 -19.78 -20.02
C ILE A 336 9.87 -19.10 -20.91
N ALA A 337 9.92 -17.77 -20.97
CA ALA A 337 9.57 -17.09 -22.21
C ALA A 337 10.58 -17.54 -23.28
N VAL A 338 10.10 -18.14 -24.37
CA VAL A 338 10.96 -18.57 -25.48
C VAL A 338 11.29 -17.34 -26.33
N ASP A 339 12.48 -16.76 -26.11
CA ASP A 339 13.10 -15.89 -27.12
C ASP A 339 13.30 -16.71 -28.41
N GLU A 340 12.57 -16.40 -29.48
CA GLU A 340 12.77 -16.99 -30.82
C GLU A 340 14.08 -16.50 -31.51
N GLU A 341 15.18 -16.32 -30.77
CA GLU A 341 16.45 -15.83 -31.35
C GLU A 341 17.76 -16.32 -30.68
N ASP A 342 17.85 -17.59 -30.25
CA ASP A 342 19.16 -18.29 -30.20
C ASP A 342 19.07 -19.77 -30.61
N THR A 343 19.91 -20.17 -31.59
CA THR A 343 20.12 -21.56 -32.04
C THR A 343 21.60 -21.86 -32.23
N THR A 344 22.39 -21.73 -31.17
CA THR A 344 23.78 -22.19 -31.13
C THR A 344 23.88 -23.72 -30.97
N GLU A 345 24.24 -24.42 -32.07
CA GLU A 345 24.50 -25.86 -32.06
C GLU A 345 25.76 -26.25 -31.25
N GLU A 346 25.62 -26.68 -29.99
CA GLU A 346 26.70 -27.40 -29.29
C GLU A 346 26.81 -28.85 -29.80
N ASN A 347 27.75 -29.06 -30.73
CA ASN A 347 28.01 -30.32 -31.40
C ASN A 347 28.72 -31.36 -30.48
N ILE A 348 27.93 -32.22 -29.81
CA ILE A 348 28.45 -33.30 -28.97
C ILE A 348 28.95 -34.47 -29.83
N THR A 349 30.26 -34.48 -30.13
CA THR A 349 30.94 -35.69 -30.64
C THR A 349 31.48 -36.54 -29.49
N GLU A 350 31.01 -37.79 -29.37
CA GLU A 350 31.71 -38.80 -28.55
C GLU A 350 33.12 -39.07 -29.09
N ASP A 351 34.12 -39.19 -28.20
CA ASP A 351 35.22 -40.14 -28.41
C ASP A 351 35.63 -40.78 -27.07
N VAL A 352 36.01 -42.05 -27.11
CA VAL A 352 36.16 -42.93 -25.95
C VAL A 352 37.60 -43.39 -25.82
N THR A 353 38.34 -42.83 -24.86
CA THR A 353 39.52 -43.50 -24.28
C THR A 353 39.61 -43.33 -22.77
N ALA A 354 39.92 -44.42 -22.06
CA ALA A 354 40.07 -44.45 -20.62
C ALA A 354 41.54 -44.57 -20.21
N ASN A 355 41.94 -43.95 -19.09
CA ASN A 355 43.10 -44.37 -18.28
C ASN A 355 43.12 -43.76 -16.86
N ILE A 356 42.52 -44.49 -15.91
CA ILE A 356 43.18 -45.03 -14.72
C ILE A 356 44.46 -44.29 -14.23
N LEU A 357 44.36 -43.47 -13.17
CA LEU A 357 45.09 -43.64 -11.87
C LEU A 357 44.89 -42.48 -10.85
N GLU A 358 45.14 -42.84 -9.58
CA GLU A 358 45.44 -42.09 -8.33
C GLU A 358 45.58 -40.54 -8.41
N ASP A 359 44.89 -39.74 -7.58
CA ASP A 359 44.93 -39.62 -6.09
C ASP A 359 46.08 -38.72 -5.57
N THR A 360 46.00 -38.26 -4.32
CA THR A 360 46.95 -37.45 -3.53
C THR A 360 46.91 -35.91 -3.67
N SER A 361 45.90 -35.33 -3.00
CA SER A 361 46.06 -34.39 -1.86
C SER A 361 46.90 -33.10 -1.97
N SER A 362 46.30 -32.00 -1.46
CA SER A 362 46.92 -30.95 -0.62
C SER A 362 47.93 -29.97 -1.27
N SER A 363 48.17 -28.76 -0.76
CA SER A 363 47.39 -27.83 0.08
C SER A 363 48.15 -26.51 0.20
N SER A 364 47.45 -25.37 0.34
CA SER A 364 48.02 -24.04 0.65
C SER A 364 49.03 -23.49 -0.40
N SER A 365 49.46 -22.22 -0.38
CA SER A 365 49.17 -21.10 0.52
C SER A 365 49.15 -19.75 -0.23
N ASP A 366 48.20 -18.90 0.13
CA ASP A 366 48.39 -17.46 0.44
C ASP A 366 49.63 -16.74 -0.11
N SER A 367 49.43 -15.75 -1.00
CA SER A 367 49.93 -14.37 -0.77
C SER A 367 49.41 -13.38 -1.81
N THR A 368 49.03 -12.19 -1.34
CA THR A 368 48.82 -10.96 -2.12
C THR A 368 49.90 -9.93 -1.69
N PRO A 369 49.97 -8.67 -2.19
CA PRO A 369 49.27 -8.05 -3.33
C PRO A 369 50.24 -7.27 -4.29
N ALA A 370 49.65 -6.50 -5.21
CA ALA A 370 49.92 -5.05 -5.42
C ALA A 370 50.50 -4.57 -6.77
N THR A 371 49.85 -3.51 -7.30
CA THR A 371 50.36 -2.48 -8.26
C THR A 371 50.72 -2.94 -9.69
N THR A 372 50.48 -2.17 -10.76
CA THR A 372 49.91 -0.80 -10.92
C THR A 372 49.23 -0.65 -12.30
N ASP A 373 48.50 0.44 -12.49
CA ASP A 373 48.10 1.16 -13.73
C ASP A 373 48.82 0.70 -15.03
N MET A 374 48.15 0.63 -16.18
CA MET A 374 47.59 1.81 -16.88
C MET A 374 46.62 1.44 -18.03
N GLU A 375 45.85 2.43 -18.49
CA GLU A 375 44.96 2.33 -19.66
C GLU A 375 45.72 2.17 -20.99
N THR A 376 45.07 1.58 -22.02
CA THR A 376 44.71 2.36 -23.24
C THR A 376 43.74 1.64 -24.17
N SER A 377 42.85 2.43 -24.79
CA SER A 377 41.91 2.07 -25.86
C SER A 377 42.63 1.69 -27.17
N THR A 378 41.99 0.86 -28.02
CA THR A 378 41.72 1.23 -29.43
C THR A 378 40.61 0.35 -30.04
N ASP A 379 39.61 0.99 -30.63
CA ASP A 379 38.55 0.36 -31.44
C ASP A 379 39.06 -0.02 -32.84
N THR A 380 38.39 -0.95 -33.53
CA THR A 380 38.30 -1.00 -35.00
C THR A 380 37.09 -1.82 -35.45
N GLU A 381 36.09 -1.16 -36.03
CA GLU A 381 35.05 -1.81 -36.84
C GLU A 381 35.61 -2.27 -38.19
N ILE A 382 35.14 -3.39 -38.74
CA ILE A 382 35.18 -3.66 -40.19
C ILE A 382 33.82 -4.19 -40.65
N LEU A 383 33.44 -3.80 -41.87
CA LEU A 383 32.08 -3.89 -42.44
C LEU A 383 31.72 -5.28 -42.98
N ALA A 384 30.41 -5.49 -43.17
CA ALA A 384 29.80 -6.67 -43.79
C ALA A 384 30.03 -6.79 -45.31
N ASP A 385 29.69 -7.97 -45.86
CA ASP A 385 29.47 -8.22 -47.29
C ASP A 385 28.27 -9.18 -47.45
N GLU A 386 27.45 -8.99 -48.48
CA GLU A 386 26.23 -9.78 -48.74
C GLU A 386 26.44 -10.79 -49.87
N THR A 387 26.04 -12.05 -49.68
CA THR A 387 25.83 -12.98 -50.81
C THR A 387 24.57 -13.84 -50.62
N VAL A 388 23.73 -13.89 -51.66
CA VAL A 388 22.40 -14.53 -51.65
C VAL A 388 22.44 -15.93 -52.28
N GLY A 389 21.75 -16.88 -51.64
CA GLY A 389 21.44 -18.23 -52.13
C GLY A 389 21.22 -19.18 -50.95
N GLU A 390 20.40 -20.23 -51.01
CA GLU A 390 19.38 -20.65 -52.00
C GLU A 390 18.29 -21.44 -51.24
N ILE A 391 17.09 -21.59 -51.79
CA ILE A 391 15.95 -22.19 -51.06
C ILE A 391 15.98 -23.72 -51.16
N GLU A 392 16.20 -24.42 -50.04
CA GLU A 392 15.79 -25.82 -49.86
C GLU A 392 14.82 -25.97 -48.69
N THR A 393 13.95 -26.98 -48.78
CA THR A 393 12.87 -27.27 -47.83
C THR A 393 13.27 -28.35 -46.83
N VAL A 394 12.99 -28.14 -45.55
CA VAL A 394 13.14 -29.17 -44.50
C VAL A 394 11.77 -29.40 -43.85
N GLU A 395 11.36 -30.66 -43.77
CA GLU A 395 10.21 -31.13 -42.98
C GLU A 395 10.68 -31.64 -41.60
N ASP A 396 9.71 -31.86 -40.71
CA ASP A 396 9.80 -32.55 -39.42
C ASP A 396 10.36 -31.72 -38.24
N ALA A 397 9.45 -31.25 -37.38
CA ALA A 397 9.77 -30.56 -36.14
C ALA A 397 9.93 -31.57 -34.99
N SER A 398 11.00 -31.44 -34.20
CA SER A 398 11.17 -32.27 -32.99
C SER A 398 10.19 -31.85 -31.90
N PRO A 399 9.62 -32.79 -31.11
CA PRO A 399 8.64 -32.45 -30.10
C PRO A 399 9.25 -31.67 -28.93
N ILE A 400 8.60 -30.57 -28.55
CA ILE A 400 8.93 -29.77 -27.37
C ILE A 400 8.79 -30.63 -26.11
N ILE A 401 9.77 -30.59 -25.21
CA ILE A 401 9.72 -31.33 -23.94
C ILE A 401 8.89 -30.54 -22.92
N VAL A 402 7.60 -30.84 -22.88
CA VAL A 402 6.64 -30.26 -21.93
C VAL A 402 6.95 -30.74 -20.50
N PRO A 403 6.98 -29.85 -19.48
CA PRO A 403 7.22 -30.24 -18.08
C PRO A 403 6.12 -31.15 -17.51
N GLU A 404 6.48 -32.05 -16.58
CA GLU A 404 5.59 -33.08 -16.02
C GLU A 404 4.28 -32.50 -15.41
N VAL A 405 4.38 -31.35 -14.73
CA VAL A 405 3.22 -30.63 -14.16
C VAL A 405 2.30 -30.03 -15.25
N VAL A 406 2.86 -29.58 -16.38
CA VAL A 406 2.08 -29.07 -17.52
C VAL A 406 1.34 -30.24 -18.19
N THR A 407 1.93 -31.44 -18.25
CA THR A 407 1.22 -32.64 -18.72
C THR A 407 0.07 -33.07 -17.81
N GLU A 408 0.19 -32.96 -16.48
CA GLU A 408 -0.94 -33.25 -15.57
C GLU A 408 -2.09 -32.25 -15.77
N ILE A 409 -1.78 -30.96 -15.93
CA ILE A 409 -2.78 -29.91 -16.22
C ILE A 409 -3.41 -30.13 -17.61
N LEU A 410 -2.63 -30.54 -18.61
CA LEU A 410 -3.12 -30.93 -19.94
C LEU A 410 -4.12 -32.08 -19.89
N GLU A 411 -3.86 -33.15 -19.14
CA GLU A 411 -4.82 -34.26 -19.00
C GLU A 411 -6.11 -33.81 -18.30
N VAL A 412 -6.02 -32.92 -17.29
CA VAL A 412 -7.19 -32.32 -16.64
C VAL A 412 -7.97 -31.41 -17.60
N VAL A 413 -7.30 -30.60 -18.40
CA VAL A 413 -7.92 -29.72 -19.41
C VAL A 413 -8.59 -30.53 -20.52
N GLU A 414 -7.91 -31.51 -21.12
CA GLU A 414 -8.51 -32.34 -22.17
C GLU A 414 -9.69 -33.17 -21.65
N THR A 415 -9.62 -33.66 -20.40
CA THR A 415 -10.78 -34.36 -19.80
C THR A 415 -11.94 -33.40 -19.51
N LEU A 416 -11.71 -32.20 -19.00
CA LEU A 416 -12.76 -31.17 -18.83
C LEU A 416 -13.43 -30.83 -20.17
N VAL A 417 -12.65 -30.48 -21.20
CA VAL A 417 -13.15 -30.17 -22.55
C VAL A 417 -13.91 -31.36 -23.16
N SER A 418 -13.51 -32.60 -22.86
CA SER A 418 -14.24 -33.80 -23.33
C SER A 418 -15.62 -34.00 -22.67
N THR A 419 -15.89 -33.37 -21.53
CA THR A 419 -17.14 -33.54 -20.77
C THR A 419 -18.24 -32.54 -21.11
N GLU A 420 -17.92 -31.36 -21.65
CA GLU A 420 -18.90 -30.32 -22.00
C GLU A 420 -19.52 -30.51 -23.39
N LEU A 421 -20.28 -31.61 -23.56
CA LEU A 421 -21.24 -31.77 -24.68
C LEU A 421 -22.65 -32.06 -24.18
N ILE A 422 -23.20 -31.12 -23.41
CA ILE A 422 -24.63 -31.02 -23.11
C ILE A 422 -25.09 -29.60 -23.48
N GLU A 423 -25.99 -29.50 -24.46
CA GLU A 423 -26.47 -28.19 -24.96
C GLU A 423 -27.15 -27.36 -23.85
N PRO A 424 -26.93 -26.03 -23.80
CA PRO A 424 -27.68 -25.15 -22.91
C PRO A 424 -29.16 -25.12 -23.33
N GLN A 425 -30.01 -25.83 -22.57
CA GLN A 425 -31.45 -25.82 -22.77
C GLN A 425 -32.00 -24.40 -22.57
N GLN A 426 -32.71 -23.89 -23.58
CA GLN A 426 -33.40 -22.60 -23.48
C GLN A 426 -34.45 -22.64 -22.35
N PRO A 427 -34.65 -21.54 -21.60
CA PRO A 427 -35.60 -21.50 -20.50
C PRO A 427 -37.05 -21.67 -21.01
N VAL A 428 -37.66 -22.81 -20.67
CA VAL A 428 -39.08 -23.07 -20.95
C VAL A 428 -39.94 -22.23 -20.01
N VAL A 429 -40.81 -21.39 -20.58
CA VAL A 429 -41.85 -20.67 -19.84
C VAL A 429 -43.06 -21.58 -19.68
N GLU A 430 -43.29 -22.10 -18.47
CA GLU A 430 -44.56 -22.77 -18.15
C GLU A 430 -45.65 -21.75 -17.84
N GLU A 431 -46.62 -21.59 -18.76
CA GLU A 431 -47.92 -21.03 -18.41
C GLU A 431 -48.75 -22.06 -17.63
N THR A 432 -49.16 -21.74 -16.40
CA THR A 432 -50.23 -22.46 -15.70
C THR A 432 -51.47 -21.57 -15.56
N ALA A 433 -52.56 -21.89 -16.27
CA ALA A 433 -53.80 -21.14 -16.29
C ALA A 433 -55.05 -22.05 -16.11
N ALA A 434 -56.22 -21.40 -15.88
CA ALA A 434 -57.57 -21.95 -15.56
C ALA A 434 -57.79 -22.40 -14.09
N SER A 435 -58.69 -21.85 -13.22
CA SER A 435 -60.06 -21.28 -13.27
C SER A 435 -61.18 -22.31 -12.97
N THR A 436 -62.22 -22.08 -12.14
CA THR A 436 -62.76 -20.86 -11.46
C THR A 436 -63.36 -21.27 -10.07
N GLU A 437 -64.30 -20.66 -9.31
CA GLU A 437 -65.36 -19.63 -9.43
C GLU A 437 -65.32 -18.70 -8.18
N ILE A 438 -65.51 -17.37 -8.24
CA ILE A 438 -66.76 -16.56 -8.29
C ILE A 438 -67.75 -16.80 -7.12
N SER A 439 -67.87 -15.83 -6.19
CA SER A 439 -69.18 -15.31 -5.72
C SER A 439 -69.12 -13.97 -4.94
N SER A 440 -69.67 -12.91 -5.56
CA SER A 440 -70.54 -11.86 -4.98
C SER A 440 -70.17 -11.06 -3.70
N GLU A 441 -69.92 -9.76 -3.92
CA GLU A 441 -70.24 -8.58 -3.06
C GLU A 441 -71.77 -8.40 -2.80
N PRO A 442 -72.30 -7.43 -1.99
CA PRO A 442 -71.76 -6.07 -1.74
C PRO A 442 -71.88 -5.42 -0.32
N GLN A 443 -71.31 -4.22 -0.20
CA GLN A 443 -71.52 -3.21 0.87
C GLN A 443 -72.95 -2.63 0.91
N PRO A 444 -73.38 -2.01 2.04
CA PRO A 444 -73.49 -0.53 2.06
C PRO A 444 -73.23 0.17 3.42
N GLU A 445 -72.91 1.48 3.35
CA GLU A 445 -73.00 2.50 4.44
C GLU A 445 -74.47 3.00 4.64
N PRO A 446 -74.86 4.01 5.49
CA PRO A 446 -74.04 4.94 6.31
C PRO A 446 -74.57 5.36 7.72
N ASP A 447 -73.78 6.22 8.39
CA ASP A 447 -74.12 7.36 9.30
C ASP A 447 -74.89 7.15 10.65
N THR A 448 -74.40 7.76 11.76
CA THR A 448 -75.16 8.76 12.59
C THR A 448 -74.48 9.26 13.90
N SER A 449 -74.54 10.59 14.11
CA SER A 449 -74.73 11.37 15.37
C SER A 449 -73.75 11.32 16.59
N SER A 450 -72.84 12.30 16.62
CA SER A 450 -72.70 13.40 17.63
C SER A 450 -73.10 13.27 19.13
N ALA A 451 -72.16 13.55 20.03
CA ALA A 451 -72.23 14.46 21.23
C ALA A 451 -70.84 14.46 21.93
N ASP A 452 -70.02 15.51 21.93
CA ASP A 452 -70.12 16.84 22.57
C ASP A 452 -70.13 16.85 24.12
N SER A 453 -68.96 17.13 24.73
CA SER A 453 -68.77 17.93 25.96
C SER A 453 -67.31 17.89 26.46
N ALA A 454 -66.69 19.05 26.62
CA ALA A 454 -65.45 19.30 27.38
C ALA A 454 -65.75 20.36 28.48
N PRO A 455 -64.81 20.86 29.32
CA PRO A 455 -63.36 20.56 29.43
C PRO A 455 -62.83 20.42 30.89
N SER A 456 -61.49 20.40 31.05
CA SER A 456 -60.69 21.26 31.97
C SER A 456 -59.68 20.62 32.95
N VAL A 457 -58.41 21.05 32.76
CA VAL A 457 -57.34 21.33 33.75
C VAL A 457 -56.54 20.16 34.38
N PRO A 458 -55.18 20.26 34.47
CA PRO A 458 -54.28 19.18 34.90
C PRO A 458 -53.74 19.32 36.34
N VAL A 459 -52.96 18.33 36.79
CA VAL A 459 -52.16 18.36 38.03
C VAL A 459 -50.77 17.77 37.80
N GLU A 460 -49.74 18.60 37.96
CA GLU A 460 -48.33 18.18 38.21
C GLU A 460 -48.17 17.72 39.67
N PRO A 461 -47.12 16.94 39.99
CA PRO A 461 -46.15 17.54 40.91
C PRO A 461 -44.68 17.27 40.60
N THR A 462 -43.85 18.17 41.11
CA THR A 462 -42.38 18.23 40.98
C THR A 462 -41.62 17.21 41.84
N ALA A 463 -40.50 16.75 41.30
CA ALA A 463 -39.18 16.54 41.93
C ALA A 463 -39.05 16.15 43.43
N SER A 464 -38.27 15.09 43.66
CA SER A 464 -37.20 15.03 44.67
C SER A 464 -36.11 14.09 44.17
#